data_AF-A0A3D6EI68-F1
#
_entry.id   AF-A0A3D6EI68-F1
#
_cell.length_a   1.000
_cell.length_b   1.000
_cell.length_c   1.000
_cell.angle_alpha   90.00
_cell.angle_beta   90.00
_cell.angle_gamma   90.00
#
_symmetry.space_group_name_H-M   'P 1'
#
loop_
_entity.id
_entity.type
_entity.pdbx_description
1 polymer ?
#
loop_
_entity_poly.entity_id
_entity_poly.type
_entity_poly.pdbx_seq_one_letter_code
_entity_poly.pdbx_strand_id
1 'polypeptide(L)'
;ARVWSIFNRAAKSQKIPMDFVKAEKGAKPMPLFVKPDQKLDVRDAMELMRDHYQGTEFDMTKDVGAGPYKLPYRWRPMGFQVDGQAYVHERAISTQQTGFSFVSQSRSWLPDPVGGVLWFGVDDTYTTVYVPISCGIKEPPKAFAIGTGNFNEFNWDSAFWTFNFVTNYTYTRWSDMIVDVQKVQREFEGRYAADQAEVDRTALELYRQNPGAARDYLTQVAAKETEQLMGRWKKLGEFLIWKYLDGNVRNERGEVTHPKAPEDWLRCIVKDHGDVIKVKKVEGLALDEE
;
A
#
# COMPACT_ATOMS: atom_id res chain seq x y z
N ALA A 1 8.50 -13.79 -9.43
CA ALA A 1 7.08 -14.10 -9.15
C ALA A 1 6.05 -13.03 -9.56
N ARG A 2 6.39 -11.73 -9.63
CA ARG A 2 5.41 -10.64 -9.93
C ARG A 2 4.46 -10.88 -11.10
N VAL A 3 4.98 -11.23 -12.28
CA VAL A 3 4.16 -11.50 -13.48
C VAL A 3 3.17 -12.64 -13.22
N TRP A 4 3.64 -13.73 -12.62
CA TRP A 4 2.79 -14.85 -12.25
C TRP A 4 1.67 -14.44 -11.30
N SER A 5 1.96 -13.60 -10.29
CA SER A 5 0.94 -13.17 -9.32
C SER A 5 -0.18 -12.38 -9.99
N ILE A 6 0.16 -11.46 -10.90
CA ILE A 6 -0.83 -10.73 -11.70
C ILE A 6 -1.69 -11.71 -12.51
N PHE A 7 -1.08 -12.69 -13.17
CA PHE A 7 -1.83 -13.68 -13.94
C PHE A 7 -2.70 -14.57 -13.06
N ASN A 8 -2.19 -15.01 -11.90
CA ASN A 8 -2.93 -15.84 -10.95
C ASN A 8 -4.15 -15.12 -10.36
N ARG A 9 -4.06 -13.79 -10.20
CA ARG A 9 -5.20 -12.95 -9.76
C ARG A 9 -6.18 -12.63 -10.88
N ALA A 10 -5.70 -12.29 -12.07
CA ALA A 10 -6.55 -11.85 -13.18
C ALA A 10 -7.13 -13.00 -14.00
N ALA A 11 -6.45 -14.15 -14.06
CA ALA A 11 -6.76 -15.28 -14.93
C ALA A 11 -6.62 -16.63 -14.18
N LYS A 12 -7.18 -16.70 -12.97
CA LYS A 12 -7.07 -17.85 -12.07
C LYS A 12 -7.58 -19.14 -12.71
N SER A 13 -8.60 -19.06 -13.58
CA SER A 13 -9.14 -20.22 -14.30
C SER A 13 -8.10 -20.96 -15.15
N GLN A 14 -7.05 -20.28 -15.59
CA GLN A 14 -5.99 -20.84 -16.42
C GLN A 14 -4.98 -21.68 -15.64
N LYS A 15 -5.00 -21.65 -14.30
CA LYS A 15 -4.17 -22.49 -13.41
C LYS A 15 -2.68 -22.50 -13.79
N ILE A 16 -2.11 -21.32 -14.06
CA ILE A 16 -0.72 -21.19 -14.49
C ILE A 16 0.21 -21.69 -13.37
N PRO A 17 1.07 -22.70 -13.64
CA PRO A 17 1.93 -23.27 -12.61
C PRO A 17 3.04 -22.30 -12.17
N MET A 18 3.50 -22.46 -10.93
CA MET A 18 4.61 -21.68 -10.37
C MET A 18 5.99 -22.24 -10.73
N ASP A 19 6.05 -23.42 -11.35
CA ASP A 19 7.29 -24.17 -11.58
C ASP A 19 8.40 -23.33 -12.24
N PHE A 20 8.04 -22.52 -13.24
CA PHE A 20 9.00 -21.64 -13.91
C PHE A 20 9.51 -20.53 -12.99
N VAL A 21 8.63 -20.00 -12.15
CA VAL A 21 8.98 -18.95 -11.18
C VAL A 21 9.87 -19.51 -10.07
N LYS A 22 9.66 -20.77 -9.68
CA LYS A 22 10.48 -21.50 -8.69
C LYS A 22 11.77 -22.08 -9.29
N ALA A 23 12.02 -21.85 -10.58
CA ALA A 23 13.16 -22.41 -11.31
C ALA A 23 13.25 -23.95 -11.23
N GLU A 24 12.10 -24.63 -11.21
CA GLU A 24 12.04 -26.09 -11.20
C GLU A 24 12.65 -26.68 -12.47
N LYS A 25 13.36 -27.80 -12.33
CA LYS A 25 14.02 -28.46 -13.46
C LYS A 25 12.98 -28.91 -14.49
N GLY A 26 13.14 -28.45 -15.73
CA GLY A 26 12.23 -28.79 -16.84
C GLY A 26 10.95 -27.95 -16.89
N ALA A 27 10.83 -26.91 -16.06
CA ALA A 27 9.69 -26.01 -16.11
C ALA A 27 9.57 -25.30 -17.47
N LYS A 28 8.34 -25.19 -17.96
CA LYS A 28 8.03 -24.44 -19.19
C LYS A 28 7.87 -22.96 -18.87
N PRO A 29 8.34 -22.04 -19.73
CA PRO A 29 8.08 -20.61 -19.58
C PRO A 29 6.59 -20.31 -19.40
N MET A 30 6.29 -19.31 -18.56
CA MET A 30 4.94 -18.77 -18.45
C MET A 30 4.47 -18.20 -19.80
N PRO A 31 3.15 -18.17 -20.08
CA PRO A 31 2.65 -17.53 -21.27
C PRO A 31 3.02 -16.04 -21.29
N LEU A 32 3.23 -15.48 -22.48
CA LEU A 32 3.50 -14.03 -22.62
C LEU A 32 2.25 -13.19 -22.30
N PHE A 33 1.06 -13.72 -22.64
CA PHE A 33 -0.22 -13.05 -22.45
C PHE A 33 -1.23 -13.99 -21.82
N VAL A 34 -2.15 -13.43 -21.03
CA VAL A 34 -3.31 -14.13 -20.49
C VAL A 34 -4.57 -13.35 -20.83
N LYS A 35 -5.67 -14.07 -21.04
CA LYS A 35 -7.00 -13.46 -21.04
C LYS A 35 -7.54 -13.47 -19.60
N PRO A 36 -7.85 -12.30 -19.01
CA PRO A 36 -8.49 -12.26 -17.70
C PRO A 36 -9.81 -13.04 -17.68
N ASP A 37 -10.16 -13.60 -16.52
CA ASP A 37 -11.40 -14.37 -16.32
C ASP A 37 -12.64 -13.48 -16.50
N GLN A 38 -12.50 -12.18 -16.22
CA GLN A 38 -13.54 -11.17 -16.38
C GLN A 38 -12.94 -9.84 -16.89
N LYS A 39 -13.81 -8.94 -17.38
CA LYS A 39 -13.37 -7.57 -17.71
C LYS A 39 -12.85 -6.90 -16.44
N LEU A 40 -11.71 -6.22 -16.56
CA LEU A 40 -11.09 -5.48 -15.47
C LEU A 40 -11.48 -4.01 -15.56
N ASP A 41 -11.80 -3.41 -14.43
CA ASP A 41 -11.92 -1.97 -14.30
C ASP A 41 -10.61 -1.33 -13.81
N VAL A 42 -10.63 -0.01 -13.56
CA VAL A 42 -9.47 0.72 -13.05
C VAL A 42 -9.07 0.25 -11.66
N ARG A 43 -10.04 -0.05 -10.80
CA ARG A 43 -9.79 -0.50 -9.43
C ARG A 43 -9.14 -1.87 -9.43
N ASP A 44 -9.55 -2.78 -10.31
CA ASP A 44 -8.88 -4.06 -10.50
C ASP A 44 -7.40 -3.87 -10.85
N ALA A 45 -7.09 -2.93 -11.75
CA ALA A 45 -5.70 -2.62 -12.11
C ALA A 45 -4.90 -2.06 -10.92
N MET A 46 -5.49 -1.21 -10.09
CA MET A 46 -4.87 -0.72 -8.85
C MET A 46 -4.60 -1.86 -7.87
N GLU A 47 -5.58 -2.75 -7.64
CA GLU A 47 -5.45 -3.87 -6.72
C GLU A 47 -4.43 -4.92 -7.17
N LEU A 48 -4.21 -5.07 -8.48
CA LEU A 48 -3.11 -5.90 -9.01
C LEU A 48 -1.73 -5.35 -8.67
N MET A 49 -1.59 -4.03 -8.48
CA MET A 49 -0.35 -3.40 -8.02
C MET A 49 -0.14 -3.55 -6.51
N ARG A 50 -1.19 -3.88 -5.75
CA ARG A 50 -1.18 -4.01 -4.27
C ARG A 50 -0.93 -5.44 -3.78
N ASP A 51 0.00 -6.15 -4.41
CA ASP A 51 0.20 -7.56 -4.10
C ASP A 51 1.55 -7.87 -3.45
N HIS A 52 1.48 -8.70 -2.40
CA HIS A 52 2.60 -9.27 -1.66
C HIS A 52 2.58 -10.81 -1.70
N TYR A 53 1.97 -11.40 -2.73
CA TYR A 53 1.81 -12.84 -2.90
C TYR A 53 1.02 -13.54 -1.80
N GLN A 54 0.11 -12.82 -1.11
CA GLN A 54 -0.64 -13.42 -0.01
C GLN A 54 -1.42 -14.67 -0.46
N GLY A 55 -1.36 -15.71 0.37
CA GLY A 55 -1.98 -17.01 0.06
C GLY A 55 -1.18 -17.89 -0.90
N THR A 56 0.11 -17.62 -1.09
CA THR A 56 1.02 -18.42 -1.92
C THR A 56 2.29 -18.79 -1.14
N GLU A 57 3.13 -19.66 -1.70
CA GLU A 57 4.43 -20.04 -1.11
C GLU A 57 5.39 -18.83 -0.95
N PHE A 58 5.17 -17.72 -1.66
CA PHE A 58 5.99 -16.50 -1.57
C PHE A 58 5.46 -15.47 -0.57
N ASP A 59 4.44 -15.81 0.22
CA ASP A 59 3.86 -14.92 1.21
C ASP A 59 4.83 -14.68 2.39
N MET A 60 5.51 -13.54 2.34
CA MET A 60 6.48 -13.13 3.36
C MET A 60 5.85 -12.80 4.73
N THR A 61 4.53 -12.85 4.88
CA THR A 61 3.88 -12.71 6.19
C THR A 61 3.95 -13.99 7.03
N LYS A 62 4.37 -15.11 6.43
CA LYS A 62 4.28 -16.45 7.04
C LYS A 62 5.55 -16.91 7.74
N ASP A 63 6.70 -16.30 7.45
CA ASP A 63 7.97 -16.63 8.08
C ASP A 63 8.33 -15.68 9.25
N VAL A 64 9.37 -16.06 10.01
CA VAL A 64 9.82 -15.33 11.20
C VAL A 64 10.26 -13.88 10.92
N GLY A 65 10.72 -13.59 9.71
CA GLY A 65 11.14 -12.24 9.30
C GLY A 65 9.99 -11.24 9.21
N ALA A 66 8.73 -11.70 9.20
CA ALA A 66 7.57 -10.82 9.27
C ALA A 66 7.38 -10.20 10.66
N GLY A 67 8.05 -10.74 11.67
CA GLY A 67 7.93 -10.34 13.06
C GLY A 67 6.53 -10.60 13.65
N PRO A 68 6.25 -10.05 14.84
CA PRO A 68 4.95 -10.23 15.50
C PRO A 68 3.81 -9.55 14.74
N TYR A 69 4.09 -8.52 13.95
CA TYR A 69 3.08 -7.72 13.25
C TYR A 69 2.92 -8.08 11.76
N LYS A 70 3.48 -9.21 11.33
CA LYS A 70 3.26 -9.80 9.99
C LYS A 70 3.57 -8.83 8.83
N LEU A 71 4.68 -8.10 8.92
CA LEU A 71 5.14 -7.18 7.87
C LEU A 71 5.48 -7.96 6.58
N PRO A 72 4.84 -7.64 5.43
CA PRO A 72 5.05 -8.36 4.18
C PRO A 72 6.28 -7.88 3.40
N TYR A 73 7.28 -7.28 4.07
CA TYR A 73 8.47 -6.73 3.43
C TYR A 73 9.76 -7.22 4.07
N ARG A 74 10.82 -7.25 3.27
CA ARG A 74 12.20 -7.42 3.73
C ARG A 74 13.01 -6.24 3.22
N TRP A 75 13.78 -5.64 4.12
CA TRP A 75 14.66 -4.53 3.76
C TRP A 75 15.78 -5.04 2.86
N ARG A 76 16.15 -4.25 1.85
CA ARG A 76 17.23 -4.63 0.94
C ARG A 76 18.54 -4.81 1.71
N PRO A 77 19.44 -5.70 1.27
CA PRO A 77 19.38 -6.51 0.04
C PRO A 77 18.38 -7.69 0.12
N MET A 78 17.78 -8.06 -1.02
CA MET A 78 16.81 -9.17 -1.06
C MET A 78 17.50 -10.55 -1.05
N GLY A 79 18.74 -10.62 -1.51
CA GLY A 79 19.55 -11.85 -1.50
C GLY A 79 20.54 -11.83 -0.35
N PHE A 80 20.79 -12.99 0.24
CA PHE A 80 21.74 -13.15 1.34
C PHE A 80 22.41 -14.54 1.29
N GLN A 81 23.47 -14.73 2.08
CA GLN A 81 24.16 -16.01 2.21
C GLN A 81 24.24 -16.45 3.68
N VAL A 82 24.03 -17.74 3.91
CA VAL A 82 24.24 -18.40 5.21
C VAL A 82 24.95 -19.71 4.94
N ASP A 83 26.05 -19.97 5.64
CA ASP A 83 26.85 -21.21 5.52
C ASP A 83 27.25 -21.56 4.08
N GLY A 84 27.57 -20.54 3.27
CA GLY A 84 27.96 -20.69 1.86
C GLY A 84 26.80 -20.94 0.89
N GLN A 85 25.56 -21.06 1.38
CA GLN A 85 24.37 -21.19 0.54
C GLN A 85 23.71 -19.83 0.32
N ALA A 86 23.33 -19.54 -0.94
CA ALA A 86 22.58 -18.34 -1.30
C ALA A 86 21.07 -18.52 -1.09
N TYR A 87 20.43 -17.47 -0.60
CA TYR A 87 18.99 -17.37 -0.35
C TYR A 87 18.45 -16.05 -0.91
N VAL A 88 17.14 -15.99 -1.14
CA VAL A 88 16.47 -14.80 -1.64
C VAL A 88 15.09 -14.64 -1.00
N HIS A 89 14.75 -13.40 -0.65
CA HIS A 89 13.39 -12.97 -0.37
C HIS A 89 12.73 -12.58 -1.69
N GLU A 90 11.56 -13.14 -2.00
CA GLU A 90 10.87 -12.81 -3.25
C GLU A 90 10.45 -11.33 -3.24
N ARG A 91 10.82 -10.58 -4.29
CA ARG A 91 10.45 -9.17 -4.40
C ARG A 91 8.97 -9.03 -4.73
N ALA A 92 8.20 -8.46 -3.81
CA ALA A 92 6.78 -8.16 -4.00
C ALA A 92 6.50 -7.14 -5.12
N ILE A 93 5.24 -7.12 -5.60
CA ILE A 93 4.79 -6.13 -6.58
C ILE A 93 4.74 -4.76 -5.91
N SER A 94 4.05 -4.69 -4.77
CA SER A 94 4.05 -3.52 -3.92
C SER A 94 5.36 -3.43 -3.16
N THR A 95 5.93 -2.23 -3.07
CA THR A 95 7.26 -2.03 -2.49
C THR A 95 7.43 -0.61 -1.98
N GLN A 96 8.09 -0.51 -0.83
CA GLN A 96 8.58 0.68 -0.15
C GLN A 96 9.47 1.60 -0.99
N GLN A 97 9.92 1.14 -2.15
CA GLN A 97 10.81 1.91 -3.04
C GLN A 97 10.04 2.59 -4.18
N THR A 98 8.72 2.48 -4.17
CA THR A 98 7.87 3.11 -5.17
C THR A 98 7.94 4.62 -4.96
N GLY A 99 8.57 5.33 -5.91
CA GLY A 99 8.51 6.79 -5.91
C GLY A 99 7.09 7.27 -6.22
N PHE A 100 6.50 6.67 -7.25
CA PHE A 100 5.12 6.88 -7.67
C PHE A 100 4.59 5.66 -8.44
N SER A 101 3.27 5.57 -8.54
CA SER A 101 2.56 4.57 -9.32
C SER A 101 1.33 5.20 -9.94
N PHE A 102 0.90 4.71 -11.10
CA PHE A 102 -0.33 5.19 -11.72
C PHE A 102 -1.03 4.12 -12.54
N VAL A 103 -2.35 4.26 -12.66
CA VAL A 103 -3.17 3.58 -13.67
C VAL A 103 -3.64 4.63 -14.68
N SER A 104 -3.30 4.42 -15.95
CA SER A 104 -3.78 5.29 -17.03
C SER A 104 -5.10 4.77 -17.59
N GLN A 105 -6.11 5.63 -17.61
CA GLN A 105 -7.42 5.34 -18.19
C GLN A 105 -7.64 6.29 -19.38
N SER A 106 -7.73 5.73 -20.58
CA SER A 106 -7.97 6.50 -21.81
C SER A 106 -9.36 6.18 -22.37
N ARG A 107 -10.26 7.17 -22.37
CA ARG A 107 -11.68 7.00 -22.69
C ARG A 107 -12.01 7.69 -24.02
N SER A 108 -12.00 6.90 -25.10
CA SER A 108 -12.14 7.41 -26.48
C SER A 108 -13.49 8.05 -26.82
N TRP A 109 -14.50 7.87 -25.96
CA TRP A 109 -15.83 8.48 -26.12
C TRP A 109 -15.95 9.89 -25.51
N LEU A 110 -14.85 10.44 -24.97
CA LEU A 110 -14.77 11.78 -24.41
C LEU A 110 -13.66 12.58 -25.13
N PRO A 111 -13.77 13.92 -25.21
CA PRO A 111 -12.70 14.76 -25.75
C PRO A 111 -11.38 14.58 -24.99
N ASP A 112 -10.24 14.71 -25.67
CA ASP A 112 -8.91 14.41 -25.10
C ASP A 112 -8.66 15.02 -23.70
N PRO A 113 -8.96 16.31 -23.43
CA PRO A 113 -8.73 16.88 -22.10
C PRO A 113 -9.61 16.31 -20.98
N VAL A 114 -10.68 15.58 -21.32
CA VAL A 114 -11.61 14.96 -20.36
C VAL A 114 -11.39 13.45 -20.32
N GLY A 115 -11.18 12.81 -21.47
CA GLY A 115 -11.15 11.36 -21.61
C GLY A 115 -9.96 10.67 -20.96
N GLY A 116 -8.82 11.35 -20.83
CA GLY A 116 -7.63 10.80 -20.18
C GLY A 116 -7.58 11.10 -18.68
N VAL A 117 -7.44 10.06 -17.87
CA VAL A 117 -7.25 10.16 -16.41
C VAL A 117 -6.04 9.33 -15.99
N LEU A 118 -5.09 9.97 -15.30
CA LEU A 118 -4.06 9.28 -14.54
C LEU A 118 -4.54 9.14 -13.10
N TRP A 119 -4.85 7.92 -12.71
CA TRP A 119 -5.06 7.61 -11.31
C TRP A 119 -3.68 7.50 -10.66
N PHE A 120 -3.25 8.56 -9.98
CA PHE A 120 -1.88 8.78 -9.57
C PHE A 120 -1.71 8.66 -8.07
N GLY A 121 -0.67 7.93 -7.64
CA GLY A 121 -0.28 7.77 -6.25
C GLY A 121 1.23 7.87 -6.08
N VAL A 122 1.66 8.23 -4.88
CA VAL A 122 3.07 8.28 -4.45
C VAL A 122 3.33 7.26 -3.35
N ASP A 123 4.60 6.92 -3.13
CA ASP A 123 5.00 5.94 -2.10
C ASP A 123 4.48 4.51 -2.39
N ASP A 124 4.60 3.61 -1.41
CA ASP A 124 4.19 2.22 -1.48
C ASP A 124 2.74 2.05 -2.00
N THR A 125 2.58 1.26 -3.07
CA THR A 125 1.27 1.05 -3.70
C THR A 125 0.23 0.45 -2.76
N TYR A 126 0.62 -0.27 -1.71
CA TYR A 126 -0.30 -0.91 -0.76
C TYR A 126 -0.96 0.10 0.18
N THR A 127 -0.27 1.21 0.48
CA THR A 127 -0.75 2.25 1.41
C THR A 127 -1.09 3.56 0.69
N THR A 128 -0.69 3.75 -0.56
CA THR A 128 -1.00 4.95 -1.36
C THR A 128 -2.50 5.12 -1.61
N VAL A 129 -2.91 6.32 -2.02
CA VAL A 129 -4.26 6.61 -2.52
C VAL A 129 -4.13 7.07 -3.95
N TYR A 130 -4.82 6.41 -4.88
CA TYR A 130 -4.82 6.79 -6.28
C TYR A 130 -5.81 7.94 -6.54
N VAL A 131 -5.29 9.15 -6.68
CA VAL A 131 -6.07 10.36 -6.98
C VAL A 131 -6.32 10.46 -8.49
N PRO A 132 -7.55 10.73 -8.96
CA PRO A 132 -7.81 10.92 -10.39
C PRO A 132 -7.27 12.28 -10.85
N ILE A 133 -6.23 12.25 -11.68
CA ILE A 133 -5.63 13.44 -12.29
C ILE A 133 -5.96 13.43 -13.78
N SER A 134 -6.86 14.33 -14.20
CA SER A 134 -7.17 14.48 -15.63
C SER A 134 -5.95 14.96 -16.41
N CYS A 135 -5.74 14.42 -17.62
CA CYS A 135 -4.68 14.90 -18.51
C CYS A 135 -4.93 16.32 -19.03
N GLY A 136 -6.16 16.84 -18.91
CA GLY A 136 -6.53 18.18 -19.34
C GLY A 136 -6.16 19.31 -18.38
N ILE A 137 -5.64 19.02 -17.19
CA ILE A 137 -5.25 20.06 -16.23
C ILE A 137 -4.23 21.04 -16.82
N LYS A 138 -4.14 22.23 -16.25
CA LYS A 138 -3.17 23.27 -16.66
C LYS A 138 -1.90 23.21 -15.83
N GLU A 139 -2.00 22.72 -14.60
CA GLU A 139 -0.89 22.59 -13.64
C GLU A 139 -1.15 21.41 -12.69
N PRO A 140 -0.10 20.76 -12.17
CA PRO A 140 -0.26 19.70 -11.18
C PRO A 140 -0.74 20.26 -9.84
N PRO A 141 -1.49 19.48 -9.03
CA PRO A 141 -1.77 19.84 -7.65
C PRO A 141 -0.47 20.12 -6.88
N LYS A 142 -0.46 21.16 -6.02
CA LYS A 142 0.72 21.59 -5.26
C LYS A 142 1.48 20.42 -4.62
N ALA A 143 0.78 19.50 -3.97
CA ALA A 143 1.40 18.39 -3.25
C ALA A 143 2.21 17.41 -4.14
N PHE A 144 1.89 17.34 -5.43
CA PHE A 144 2.59 16.53 -6.44
C PHE A 144 3.53 17.36 -7.34
N ALA A 145 3.52 18.69 -7.21
CA ALA A 145 4.27 19.58 -8.09
C ALA A 145 5.78 19.57 -7.80
N ILE A 146 6.55 19.87 -8.85
CA ILE A 146 8.00 20.14 -8.73
C ILE A 146 8.21 21.32 -7.76
N GLY A 147 9.22 21.21 -6.90
CA GLY A 147 9.56 22.25 -5.92
C GLY A 147 8.83 22.12 -4.59
N THR A 148 7.77 21.29 -4.50
CA THR A 148 7.09 21.06 -3.21
C THR A 148 7.86 20.13 -2.29
N GLY A 149 8.61 19.16 -2.82
CA GLY A 149 9.46 18.27 -2.03
C GLY A 149 10.82 18.09 -2.68
N ASN A 150 11.82 17.76 -1.86
CA ASN A 150 13.17 17.40 -2.29
C ASN A 150 13.74 16.31 -1.35
N PHE A 151 14.89 15.71 -1.70
CA PHE A 151 15.52 14.65 -0.89
C PHE A 151 16.45 15.16 0.23
N ASN A 152 16.60 16.48 0.40
CA ASN A 152 17.47 17.08 1.40
C ASN A 152 16.75 17.38 2.72
N GLU A 153 15.43 17.55 2.69
CA GLU A 153 14.61 17.83 3.88
C GLU A 153 13.20 17.24 3.77
N PHE A 154 12.61 16.96 4.93
CA PHE A 154 11.23 16.52 5.03
C PHE A 154 10.26 17.70 4.84
N ASN A 155 9.18 17.51 4.09
CA ASN A 155 8.15 18.54 3.92
C ASN A 155 6.72 17.96 3.98
N TRP A 156 5.93 18.42 4.95
CA TRP A 156 4.51 18.07 5.08
C TRP A 156 3.63 18.53 3.91
N ASP A 157 4.07 19.49 3.09
CA ASP A 157 3.33 19.88 1.89
C ASP A 157 3.58 18.94 0.71
N SER A 158 4.64 18.13 0.76
CA SER A 158 4.92 17.12 -0.26
C SER A 158 4.10 15.87 0.00
N ALA A 159 3.34 15.43 -1.01
CA ALA A 159 2.63 14.16 -0.94
C ALA A 159 3.61 13.00 -0.72
N PHE A 160 4.76 13.01 -1.41
CA PHE A 160 5.77 11.96 -1.24
C PHE A 160 6.18 11.79 0.22
N TRP A 161 6.55 12.89 0.90
CA TRP A 161 6.98 12.83 2.30
C TRP A 161 5.84 12.54 3.28
N THR A 162 4.66 13.11 3.05
CA THR A 162 3.49 12.91 3.91
C THR A 162 3.01 11.45 3.86
N PHE A 163 2.99 10.84 2.67
CA PHE A 163 2.68 9.43 2.51
C PHE A 163 3.76 8.55 3.14
N ASN A 164 5.04 8.83 2.87
CA ASN A 164 6.16 8.11 3.47
C ASN A 164 6.09 8.14 5.00
N PHE A 165 5.75 9.27 5.63
CA PHE A 165 5.63 9.34 7.09
C PHE A 165 4.63 8.33 7.65
N VAL A 166 3.42 8.30 7.07
CA VAL A 166 2.34 7.40 7.52
C VAL A 166 2.71 5.94 7.24
N THR A 167 3.19 5.65 6.02
CA THR A 167 3.58 4.31 5.60
C THR A 167 4.74 3.77 6.44
N ASN A 168 5.78 4.58 6.69
CA ASN A 168 6.95 4.16 7.44
C ASN A 168 6.61 3.84 8.90
N TYR A 169 5.74 4.65 9.52
CA TYR A 169 5.22 4.35 10.85
C TYR A 169 4.38 3.06 10.86
N THR A 170 3.55 2.87 9.83
CA THR A 170 2.71 1.67 9.66
C THR A 170 3.54 0.38 9.62
N TYR A 171 4.75 0.40 9.05
CA TYR A 171 5.63 -0.78 9.01
C TYR A 171 5.99 -1.33 10.39
N THR A 172 5.98 -0.50 11.45
CA THR A 172 6.36 -0.93 12.80
C THR A 172 5.35 -1.88 13.44
N ARG A 173 4.07 -1.74 13.11
CA ARG A 173 2.96 -2.56 13.60
C ARG A 173 1.97 -2.88 12.49
N TRP A 174 2.49 -3.44 11.40
CA TRP A 174 1.77 -3.60 10.14
C TRP A 174 0.36 -4.18 10.30
N SER A 175 0.19 -5.35 10.92
CA SER A 175 -1.12 -6.00 11.09
C SER A 175 -2.15 -5.14 11.82
N ASP A 176 -1.71 -4.25 12.70
CA ASP A 176 -2.58 -3.38 13.49
C ASP A 176 -2.90 -2.08 12.74
N MET A 177 -1.89 -1.42 12.20
CA MET A 177 -2.04 -0.08 11.61
C MET A 177 -2.61 -0.13 10.19
N ILE A 178 -2.33 -1.18 9.42
CA ILE A 178 -2.70 -1.23 8.00
C ILE A 178 -4.22 -1.21 7.80
N VAL A 179 -5.01 -1.77 8.74
CA VAL A 179 -6.47 -1.79 8.62
C VAL A 179 -7.07 -0.38 8.73
N ASP A 180 -6.48 0.49 9.54
CA ASP A 180 -6.88 1.89 9.69
C ASP A 180 -6.43 2.72 8.48
N VAL A 181 -5.21 2.49 7.98
CA VAL A 181 -4.71 3.15 6.76
C VAL A 181 -5.60 2.80 5.57
N GLN A 182 -5.88 1.52 5.36
CA GLN A 182 -6.71 1.08 4.24
C GLN A 182 -8.17 1.52 4.37
N LYS A 183 -8.68 1.77 5.58
CA LYS A 183 -10.01 2.35 5.76
C LYS A 183 -10.09 3.74 5.12
N VAL A 184 -9.10 4.60 5.37
CA VAL A 184 -9.02 5.94 4.76
C VAL A 184 -8.72 5.84 3.26
N GLN A 185 -7.83 4.94 2.84
CA GLN A 185 -7.56 4.71 1.43
C GLN A 185 -8.83 4.37 0.65
N ARG A 186 -9.62 3.40 1.14
CA ARG A 186 -10.87 2.98 0.50
C ARG A 186 -11.95 4.06 0.54
N GLU A 187 -11.98 4.88 1.59
CA GLU A 187 -12.88 6.05 1.68
C GLU A 187 -12.64 7.01 0.51
N PHE A 188 -11.39 7.40 0.27
CA PHE A 188 -11.04 8.33 -0.80
C PHE A 188 -11.20 7.70 -2.18
N GLU A 189 -10.64 6.52 -2.42
CA GLU A 189 -10.73 5.86 -3.74
C GLU A 189 -12.18 5.54 -4.13
N GLY A 190 -13.00 5.13 -3.15
CA GLY A 190 -14.43 4.92 -3.35
C GLY A 190 -15.17 6.21 -3.72
N ARG A 191 -14.87 7.31 -3.02
CA ARG A 191 -15.44 8.63 -3.33
C ARG A 191 -15.04 9.10 -4.73
N TYR A 192 -13.75 9.03 -5.06
CA TYR A 192 -13.25 9.41 -6.39
C TYR A 192 -13.91 8.62 -7.51
N ALA A 193 -14.06 7.30 -7.34
CA ALA A 193 -14.74 6.47 -8.31
C ALA A 193 -16.23 6.83 -8.47
N ALA A 194 -16.92 7.16 -7.38
CA ALA A 194 -18.33 7.55 -7.39
C ALA A 194 -18.54 8.93 -8.05
N ASP A 195 -17.63 9.89 -7.79
CA ASP A 195 -17.76 11.27 -8.26
C ASP A 195 -17.29 11.44 -9.73
N GLN A 196 -16.51 10.50 -10.28
CA GLN A 196 -15.88 10.64 -11.59
C GLN A 196 -16.88 10.94 -12.72
N ALA A 197 -18.05 10.29 -12.73
CA ALA A 197 -19.06 10.50 -13.77
C ALA A 197 -19.64 11.93 -13.75
N GLU A 198 -19.76 12.52 -12.57
CA GLU A 198 -20.22 13.91 -12.39
C GLU A 198 -19.16 14.91 -12.86
N VAL A 199 -17.89 14.66 -12.50
CA VAL A 199 -16.75 15.44 -12.95
C VAL A 199 -16.66 15.44 -14.48
N ASP A 200 -16.81 14.26 -15.10
CA ASP A 200 -16.78 14.13 -16.56
C ASP A 200 -17.93 14.88 -17.23
N ARG A 201 -19.15 14.77 -16.69
CA ARG A 201 -20.33 15.45 -17.24
C ARG A 201 -20.14 16.96 -17.21
N THR A 202 -19.73 17.49 -16.06
CA THR A 202 -19.49 18.93 -15.87
C THR A 202 -18.36 19.41 -16.79
N ALA A 203 -17.24 18.68 -16.86
CA ALA A 203 -16.14 19.03 -17.73
C ALA A 203 -16.54 19.02 -19.22
N LEU A 204 -17.37 18.05 -19.64
CA LEU A 204 -17.87 17.97 -21.01
C LEU A 204 -18.82 19.12 -21.36
N GLU A 205 -19.71 19.50 -20.45
CA GLU A 205 -20.59 20.66 -20.62
C GLU A 205 -19.80 21.96 -20.79
N LEU A 206 -18.80 22.17 -19.93
CA LEU A 206 -17.88 23.31 -20.04
C LEU A 206 -17.06 23.26 -21.34
N TYR A 207 -16.59 22.08 -21.74
CA TYR A 207 -15.77 21.89 -22.93
C TYR A 207 -16.50 22.32 -24.21
N ARG A 208 -17.81 22.01 -24.30
CA ARG A 208 -18.67 22.41 -25.43
C ARG A 208 -18.80 23.92 -25.58
N GLN A 209 -18.68 24.66 -24.48
CA GLN A 209 -18.78 26.12 -24.48
C GLN A 209 -17.40 26.76 -24.70
N ASN A 210 -16.41 26.31 -23.94
CA ASN A 210 -15.04 26.81 -23.96
C ASN A 210 -14.08 25.72 -23.46
N PRO A 211 -13.24 25.13 -24.33
CA PRO A 211 -12.25 24.13 -23.92
C PRO A 211 -11.34 24.58 -22.78
N GLY A 212 -11.02 25.87 -22.69
CA GLY A 212 -10.24 26.43 -21.60
C GLY A 212 -10.94 26.32 -20.24
N ALA A 213 -12.26 26.52 -20.19
CA ALA A 213 -13.06 26.45 -18.98
C ALA A 213 -13.14 25.02 -18.41
N ALA A 214 -13.24 24.01 -19.27
CA ALA A 214 -13.17 22.61 -18.84
C ALA A 214 -11.83 22.29 -18.18
N ARG A 215 -10.72 22.77 -18.75
CA ARG A 215 -9.38 22.56 -18.20
C ARG A 215 -9.19 23.29 -16.86
N ASP A 216 -9.74 24.50 -16.72
CA ASP A 216 -9.76 25.23 -15.44
C ASP A 216 -10.52 24.47 -14.37
N TYR A 217 -11.72 23.98 -14.69
CA TYR A 217 -12.52 23.16 -13.79
C TYR A 217 -11.77 21.89 -13.35
N LEU A 218 -11.21 21.13 -14.30
CA LEU A 218 -10.45 19.91 -14.00
C LEU A 218 -9.21 20.18 -13.13
N THR A 219 -8.54 21.31 -13.35
CA THR A 219 -7.40 21.75 -12.53
C THR A 219 -7.83 22.03 -11.09
N GLN A 220 -8.95 22.74 -10.91
CA GLN A 220 -9.52 23.04 -9.60
C GLN A 220 -9.97 21.78 -8.86
N VAL A 221 -10.61 20.83 -9.55
CA VAL A 221 -11.00 19.53 -8.98
C VAL A 221 -9.77 18.78 -8.49
N ALA A 222 -8.72 18.64 -9.32
CA ALA A 222 -7.51 17.94 -8.93
C ALA A 222 -6.81 18.59 -7.72
N ALA A 223 -6.73 19.93 -7.70
CA ALA A 223 -6.16 20.67 -6.58
C ALA A 223 -6.94 20.45 -5.28
N LYS A 224 -8.28 20.61 -5.33
CA LYS A 224 -9.17 20.45 -4.18
C LYS A 224 -9.12 19.03 -3.61
N GLU A 225 -9.24 18.01 -4.45
CA GLU A 225 -9.24 16.61 -4.01
C GLU A 225 -7.90 16.21 -3.40
N THR A 226 -6.80 16.71 -3.96
CA THR A 226 -5.45 16.48 -3.41
C THR A 226 -5.26 17.20 -2.07
N GLU A 227 -5.72 18.44 -1.93
CA GLU A 227 -5.61 19.19 -0.67
C GLU A 227 -6.38 18.51 0.47
N GLN A 228 -7.61 18.05 0.19
CA GLN A 228 -8.41 17.31 1.15
C GLN A 228 -7.73 16.01 1.59
N LEU A 229 -7.19 15.25 0.63
CA LEU A 229 -6.44 14.04 0.91
C LEU A 229 -5.23 14.34 1.79
N MET A 230 -4.43 15.36 1.45
CA MET A 230 -3.25 15.74 2.23
C MET A 230 -3.59 16.10 3.67
N GLY A 231 -4.64 16.91 3.88
CA GLY A 231 -5.11 17.24 5.23
C GLY A 231 -5.53 15.99 6.01
N ARG A 232 -6.29 15.10 5.37
CA ARG A 232 -6.76 13.87 6.01
C ARG A 232 -5.67 12.85 6.28
N TRP A 233 -4.64 12.78 5.42
CA TRP A 233 -3.49 11.88 5.57
C TRP A 233 -2.58 12.30 6.72
N LYS A 234 -2.36 13.62 6.91
CA LYS A 234 -1.68 14.15 8.10
C LYS A 234 -2.43 13.76 9.38
N LYS A 235 -3.76 13.93 9.40
CA LYS A 235 -4.60 13.49 10.51
C LYS A 235 -4.60 11.98 10.74
N LEU A 236 -4.42 11.19 9.68
CA LEU A 236 -4.22 9.74 9.82
C LEU A 236 -2.91 9.44 10.55
N GLY A 237 -1.81 10.11 10.21
CA GLY A 237 -0.55 9.97 10.93
C GLY A 237 -0.68 10.30 12.43
N GLU A 238 -1.30 11.43 12.76
CA GLU A 238 -1.62 11.81 14.15
C GLU A 238 -2.46 10.74 14.87
N PHE A 239 -3.49 10.23 14.19
CA PHE A 239 -4.36 9.19 14.74
C PHE A 239 -3.62 7.88 15.01
N LEU A 240 -2.76 7.43 14.11
CA LEU A 240 -1.98 6.20 14.30
C LEU A 240 -1.05 6.33 15.52
N ILE A 241 -0.38 7.47 15.68
CA ILE A 241 0.47 7.72 16.85
C ILE A 241 -0.36 7.68 18.14
N TRP A 242 -1.50 8.38 18.18
CA TRP A 242 -2.38 8.39 19.35
C TRP A 242 -2.92 6.99 19.69
N LYS A 243 -3.34 6.22 18.68
CA LYS A 243 -3.96 4.90 18.87
C LYS A 243 -2.95 3.83 19.30
N TYR A 244 -1.73 3.87 18.77
CA TYR A 244 -0.74 2.81 18.89
C TYR A 244 0.51 3.18 19.71
N LEU A 245 0.40 4.24 20.53
CA LEU A 245 1.50 4.81 21.30
C LEU A 245 2.18 3.79 22.24
N ASP A 246 3.51 3.75 22.21
CA ASP A 246 4.37 2.98 23.12
C ASP A 246 4.03 1.48 23.21
N GLY A 247 3.53 0.91 22.12
CA GLY A 247 3.18 -0.50 22.06
C GLY A 247 1.77 -0.84 22.56
N ASN A 248 1.04 0.15 23.07
CA ASN A 248 -0.34 0.01 23.50
C ASN A 248 -1.32 0.14 22.34
N VAL A 249 -2.58 -0.22 22.57
CA VAL A 249 -3.67 0.02 21.62
C VAL A 249 -4.83 0.70 22.33
N ARG A 250 -5.30 1.84 21.81
CA ARG A 250 -6.54 2.46 22.26
C ARG A 250 -7.74 1.81 21.58
N ASN A 251 -8.70 1.37 22.38
CA ASN A 251 -9.96 0.83 21.87
C ASN A 251 -10.89 1.96 21.39
N GLU A 252 -12.10 1.62 20.94
CA GLU A 252 -13.08 2.59 20.43
C GLU A 252 -13.53 3.64 21.45
N ARG A 253 -13.36 3.37 22.76
CA ARG A 253 -13.65 4.29 23.86
C ARG A 253 -12.44 5.16 24.24
N GLY A 254 -11.29 4.94 23.60
CA GLY A 254 -10.03 5.61 23.94
C GLY A 254 -9.28 4.99 25.12
N GLU A 255 -9.74 3.84 25.65
CA GLU A 255 -9.10 3.16 26.78
C GLU A 255 -7.85 2.42 26.32
N VAL A 256 -6.80 2.46 27.14
CA VAL A 256 -5.52 1.81 26.86
C VAL A 256 -5.64 0.30 27.06
N THR A 257 -5.20 -0.46 26.07
CA THR A 257 -5.06 -1.92 26.16
C THR A 257 -3.62 -2.33 25.86
N HIS A 258 -3.19 -3.44 26.46
CA HIS A 258 -1.86 -4.03 26.30
C HIS A 258 -1.98 -5.35 25.53
N PRO A 259 -2.10 -5.32 24.19
CA PRO A 259 -2.24 -6.54 23.41
C PRO A 259 -1.01 -7.43 23.61
N LYS A 260 -1.25 -8.71 23.86
CA LYS A 260 -0.18 -9.71 23.96
C LYS A 260 0.45 -9.91 22.59
N ALA A 261 1.76 -10.13 22.57
CA ALA A 261 2.44 -10.60 21.36
C ALA A 261 1.85 -11.96 20.93
N PRO A 262 1.81 -12.25 19.62
CA PRO A 262 1.40 -13.55 19.11
C PRO A 262 2.22 -14.70 19.72
N GLU A 263 1.55 -15.81 19.99
CA GLU A 263 2.18 -16.95 20.68
C GLU A 263 3.34 -17.57 19.87
N ASP A 264 3.22 -17.62 18.55
CA ASP A 264 4.30 -18.05 17.66
C ASP A 264 5.56 -17.19 17.82
N TRP A 265 5.39 -15.87 17.97
CA TRP A 265 6.49 -14.96 18.25
C TRP A 265 7.08 -15.15 19.66
N LEU A 266 6.23 -15.35 20.67
CA LEU A 266 6.69 -15.66 22.04
C LEU A 266 7.51 -16.96 22.07
N ARG A 267 7.11 -17.97 21.27
CA ARG A 267 7.88 -19.21 21.11
C ARG A 267 9.23 -18.99 20.46
N CYS A 268 9.34 -18.07 19.48
CA CYS A 268 10.63 -17.65 18.93
C CYS A 268 11.53 -17.02 20.00
N ILE A 269 11.00 -16.12 20.83
CA ILE A 269 11.73 -15.49 21.93
C ILE A 269 12.23 -16.54 22.93
N VAL A 270 11.37 -17.50 23.32
CA VAL A 270 11.77 -18.59 24.23
C VAL A 270 12.82 -19.49 23.61
N LYS A 271 12.71 -19.81 22.32
CA LYS A 271 13.70 -20.63 21.61
C LYS A 271 15.08 -19.97 21.56
N ASP A 272 15.11 -18.65 21.39
CA ASP A 272 16.34 -17.87 21.32
C ASP A 272 16.97 -17.64 22.70
N HIS A 273 16.17 -17.23 23.69
CA HIS A 273 16.66 -16.72 24.96
C HIS A 273 16.61 -17.74 26.13
N GLY A 274 15.87 -18.84 25.94
CA GLY A 274 15.87 -20.01 26.82
C GLY A 274 15.54 -19.71 28.29
N ASP A 275 16.31 -20.31 29.20
CA ASP A 275 16.08 -20.25 30.65
C ASP A 275 16.34 -18.86 31.27
N VAL A 276 16.96 -17.93 30.55
CA VAL A 276 17.29 -16.58 31.08
C VAL A 276 16.02 -15.79 31.39
N ILE A 277 14.97 -15.93 30.57
CA ILE A 277 13.66 -15.27 30.74
C ILE A 277 12.65 -16.14 31.50
N LYS A 278 13.07 -17.32 31.98
CA LYS A 278 12.19 -18.20 32.75
C LYS A 278 12.00 -17.62 34.15
N VAL A 279 10.75 -17.38 34.53
CA VAL A 279 10.41 -16.93 35.88
C VAL A 279 10.92 -17.96 36.90
N LYS A 280 11.77 -17.53 37.82
CA LYS A 280 12.28 -18.35 38.92
C LYS A 280 11.45 -18.05 40.17
N LYS A 281 10.98 -19.09 40.85
CA LYS A 281 10.38 -18.93 42.17
C LYS A 281 11.48 -18.55 43.16
N VAL A 282 11.33 -17.43 43.84
CA VAL A 282 12.20 -17.06 44.96
C VAL A 282 11.57 -17.64 46.22
N GLU A 283 12.26 -18.56 46.88
CA GLU A 283 11.77 -19.16 48.13
C GLU A 283 11.59 -18.07 49.21
N GLY A 284 10.42 -18.04 49.84
CA GLY A 284 10.12 -17.11 50.94
C GLY A 284 9.48 -15.77 50.54
N LEU A 285 9.33 -15.48 49.24
CA LEU A 285 8.52 -14.36 48.76
C LEU A 285 7.15 -14.87 48.34
N ALA A 286 6.07 -14.27 48.88
CA ALA A 286 4.74 -14.50 48.34
C ALA A 286 4.72 -14.08 46.86
N LEU A 287 3.99 -14.82 46.03
CA LEU A 287 3.71 -14.39 44.67
C LEU A 287 2.82 -13.16 44.78
N ASP A 288 3.41 -11.98 44.78
CA ASP A 288 2.63 -10.75 44.70
C ASP A 288 1.78 -10.81 43.43
N GLU A 289 0.50 -10.52 43.64
CA GLU A 289 -0.62 -10.66 42.73
C GLU A 289 -0.38 -9.91 41.41
N GLU A 290 -0.75 -10.56 40.30
CA GLU A 290 -0.65 -10.08 38.92
C GLU A 290 -1.30 -8.70 38.66
#